data_AF-X1VYV9-F1
#
_entry.id   AF-X1VYV9-F1
#
_cell.length_a   1.000
_cell.length_b   1.000
_cell.length_c   1.000
_cell.angle_alpha   90.00
_cell.angle_beta   90.00
_cell.angle_gamma   90.00
#
_symmetry.space_group_name_H-M   'P 1'
#
loop_
_entity.id
_entity.type
_entity.pdbx_description
1 polymer ?
#
loop_
_entity_poly.entity_id
_entity_poly.type
_entity_poly.pdbx_seq_one_letter_code
_entity_poly.pdbx_strand_id
1 'polypeptide(L)'
;IEKTGKGARTEAPATSKVVEVHHSLSDRQVPQVVPVSSLSAMQQLQWDKVGIIRNKEGLTQATDILAAWQRLLPQPTDRPSCELSNLVLTGRLVTEAALLREESRGAHFRSDFPQNSPQWQCHIV
;
A
#
# COMPACT_ATOMS: atom_id res chain seq x y z
N ILE A 1 -46.28 -35.01 23.90
CA ILE A 1 -45.65 -36.04 23.04
C ILE A 1 -45.59 -35.45 21.64
N GLU A 2 -44.67 -34.53 21.39
CA GLU A 2 -43.38 -34.82 20.72
C GLU A 2 -43.54 -35.64 19.43
N LYS A 3 -43.23 -35.01 18.29
CA LYS A 3 -42.12 -35.44 17.43
C LYS A 3 -41.67 -34.31 16.50
N THR A 4 -40.43 -33.92 16.75
CA THR A 4 -39.53 -33.00 16.05
C THR A 4 -39.02 -33.55 14.72
N GLY A 5 -38.89 -32.66 13.73
CA GLY A 5 -37.63 -32.39 13.03
C GLY A 5 -37.16 -33.32 11.90
N LYS A 6 -37.01 -32.75 10.71
CA LYS A 6 -35.86 -33.05 9.82
C LYS A 6 -35.42 -31.77 9.11
N GLY A 7 -34.67 -30.95 9.83
CA GLY A 7 -33.96 -29.80 9.28
C GLY A 7 -32.76 -30.27 8.45
N ALA A 8 -32.63 -29.72 7.25
CA ALA A 8 -31.51 -29.94 6.36
C ALA A 8 -30.20 -29.53 7.07
N ARG A 9 -29.20 -30.43 7.05
CA ARG A 9 -27.83 -30.09 7.39
C ARG A 9 -27.24 -29.31 6.22
N THR A 10 -27.22 -28.00 6.32
CA THR A 10 -26.31 -27.18 5.51
C THR A 10 -24.93 -27.31 6.16
N GLU A 11 -24.01 -27.96 5.47
CA GLU A 11 -22.60 -28.01 5.90
C GLU A 11 -22.05 -26.58 5.94
N ALA A 12 -21.47 -26.21 7.08
CA ALA A 12 -20.76 -24.95 7.22
C ALA A 12 -19.54 -24.96 6.28
N PRO A 13 -19.24 -23.85 5.56
CA PRO A 13 -18.09 -23.82 4.69
C PRO A 13 -16.83 -23.98 5.54
N ALA A 14 -15.95 -24.87 5.09
CA ALA A 14 -14.65 -25.11 5.72
C ALA A 14 -13.89 -23.79 5.86
N THR A 15 -13.45 -23.48 7.07
CA THR A 15 -12.59 -22.32 7.34
C THR A 15 -11.26 -22.53 6.64
N SER A 16 -11.11 -21.98 5.43
CA SER A 16 -9.81 -21.87 4.77
C SER A 16 -8.88 -21.09 5.69
N LYS A 17 -7.80 -21.71 6.16
CA LYS A 17 -6.73 -21.02 6.88
C LYS A 17 -6.20 -19.93 5.95
N VAL A 18 -6.50 -18.67 6.24
CA VAL A 18 -5.90 -17.52 5.54
C VAL A 18 -4.43 -17.52 5.90
N VAL A 19 -3.57 -17.79 4.93
CA VAL A 19 -2.11 -17.66 5.09
C VAL A 19 -1.81 -16.16 5.01
N GLU A 20 -1.49 -15.54 6.14
CA GLU A 20 -1.04 -14.15 6.16
C GLU A 20 0.40 -14.08 5.62
N VAL A 21 0.58 -13.32 4.55
CA VAL A 21 1.90 -13.02 3.98
C VAL A 21 2.26 -11.61 4.43
N HIS A 22 3.31 -11.50 5.25
CA HIS A 22 3.81 -10.22 5.73
C HIS A 22 4.89 -9.68 4.80
N HIS A 23 4.77 -8.41 4.42
CA HIS A 23 5.77 -7.71 3.62
C HIS A 23 6.55 -6.71 4.46
N SER A 24 7.87 -6.80 4.43
CA SER A 24 8.76 -5.81 5.05
C SER A 24 9.24 -4.79 4.02
N LEU A 25 9.36 -3.53 4.45
CA LEU A 25 9.91 -2.47 3.61
C LEU A 25 11.37 -2.80 3.27
N SER A 26 11.65 -2.92 1.98
CA SER A 26 13.01 -3.16 1.49
C SER A 26 13.85 -1.90 1.56
N ASP A 27 15.16 -2.07 1.63
CA ASP A 27 16.09 -0.96 1.41
C ASP A 27 15.98 -0.48 -0.04
N ARG A 28 15.72 0.81 -0.20
CA ARG A 28 15.60 1.47 -1.50
C ARG A 28 16.87 2.23 -1.83
N GLN A 29 17.15 2.30 -3.13
CA GLN A 29 18.18 3.17 -3.68
C GLN A 29 17.82 4.63 -3.41
N VAL A 30 18.81 5.44 -3.04
CA VAL A 30 18.61 6.89 -2.91
C VAL A 30 18.76 7.51 -4.30
N PRO A 31 17.75 8.22 -4.81
CA PRO A 31 17.90 8.96 -6.05
C PRO A 31 19.06 9.96 -5.95
N GLN A 32 19.79 10.20 -7.05
CA GLN A 32 20.90 11.17 -7.04
C GLN A 32 20.44 12.58 -6.65
N VAL A 33 19.21 12.94 -7.02
CA VAL A 33 18.57 14.20 -6.65
C VAL A 33 17.32 13.86 -5.84
N VAL A 34 17.35 14.19 -4.56
CA VAL A 34 16.19 14.06 -3.67
C VAL A 34 15.58 15.45 -3.47
N PRO A 35 14.30 15.67 -3.83
CA PRO A 35 13.64 16.94 -3.55
C PRO A 35 13.59 17.22 -2.05
N VAL A 36 13.51 18.48 -1.65
CA VAL A 36 13.37 18.83 -0.21
C VAL A 36 12.01 18.34 0.29
N SER A 37 12.01 17.63 1.42
CA SER A 37 10.79 17.14 2.05
C SER A 37 9.96 18.29 2.63
N SER A 38 8.71 18.42 2.19
CA SER A 38 7.72 19.35 2.73
C SER A 38 6.32 18.77 2.53
N LEU A 39 5.31 19.35 3.18
CA LEU A 39 3.92 18.95 2.95
C LEU A 39 3.51 19.12 1.47
N SER A 40 3.88 20.24 0.84
CA SER A 40 3.56 20.49 -0.56
C SER A 40 4.29 19.53 -1.50
N ALA A 41 5.56 19.24 -1.25
CA ALA A 41 6.32 18.25 -2.03
C ALA A 41 5.70 16.86 -1.90
N MET A 42 5.25 16.48 -0.70
CA MET A 42 4.57 15.21 -0.45
C MET A 42 3.24 15.11 -1.20
N GLN A 43 2.43 16.16 -1.17
CA GLN A 43 1.17 16.23 -1.90
C GLN A 43 1.39 16.14 -3.41
N GLN A 44 2.36 16.88 -3.94
CA GLN A 44 2.71 16.86 -5.37
C GLN A 44 3.18 15.47 -5.81
N LEU A 45 4.09 14.85 -5.04
CA LEU A 45 4.61 13.52 -5.36
C LEU A 45 3.49 12.47 -5.43
N GLN A 46 2.58 12.46 -4.44
CA GLN A 46 1.47 11.52 -4.43
C GLN A 46 0.46 11.80 -5.55
N TRP A 47 0.19 13.08 -5.85
CA TRP A 47 -0.70 13.45 -6.95
C TRP A 47 -0.18 12.95 -8.30
N ASP A 48 1.11 13.19 -8.57
CA ASP A 48 1.72 12.91 -9.87
C ASP A 48 2.00 11.41 -10.09
N LYS A 49 2.34 10.67 -9.03
CA LYS A 49 2.87 9.31 -9.15
C LYS A 49 2.00 8.22 -8.51
N VAL A 50 1.11 8.59 -7.59
CA VAL A 50 0.32 7.66 -6.76
C VAL A 50 -1.19 7.98 -6.84
N GLY A 51 -1.59 8.79 -7.81
CA GLY A 51 -2.97 9.19 -8.06
C GLY A 51 -3.87 8.05 -8.56
N ILE A 52 -4.89 8.40 -9.36
CA ILE A 52 -5.87 7.44 -9.88
C ILE A 52 -5.22 6.44 -10.84
N ILE A 53 -4.40 6.93 -11.77
CA ILE A 53 -3.68 6.11 -12.75
C ILE A 53 -2.25 5.93 -12.28
N ARG A 54 -1.83 4.67 -12.11
CA ARG A 54 -0.51 4.30 -11.61
C ARG A 54 0.20 3.40 -12.61
N ASN A 55 1.53 3.38 -12.56
CA ASN A 55 2.35 2.41 -13.27
C ASN A 55 3.63 2.10 -12.48
N LYS A 56 4.33 1.02 -12.85
CA LYS A 56 5.56 0.59 -12.18
C LYS A 56 6.60 1.69 -12.07
N GLU A 57 6.83 2.46 -13.13
CA GLU A 57 7.86 3.50 -13.17
C GLU A 57 7.58 4.60 -12.15
N GLY A 58 6.39 5.20 -12.19
CA GLY A 58 6.00 6.28 -11.29
C GLY A 58 5.98 5.84 -9.83
N LEU A 59 5.45 4.64 -9.55
CA LEU A 59 5.45 4.07 -8.21
C LEU A 59 6.87 3.79 -7.70
N THR A 60 7.76 3.29 -8.56
CA THR A 60 9.18 3.08 -8.19
C THR A 60 9.85 4.41 -7.84
N GLN A 61 9.69 5.44 -8.69
CA GLN A 61 10.23 6.77 -8.40
C GLN A 61 9.72 7.34 -7.07
N ALA A 62 8.40 7.22 -6.81
CA ALA A 62 7.81 7.70 -5.56
C ALA A 62 8.30 6.94 -4.34
N THR A 63 8.37 5.61 -4.40
CA THR A 63 8.91 4.78 -3.29
C THR A 63 10.37 5.12 -2.96
N ASP A 64 11.22 5.34 -3.97
CA ASP A 64 12.62 5.69 -3.76
C ASP A 64 12.77 7.09 -3.12
N ILE A 65 11.98 8.09 -3.55
CA ILE A 65 11.95 9.42 -2.93
C ILE A 65 11.45 9.36 -1.48
N LEU A 66 10.34 8.64 -1.24
CA LEU A 66 9.76 8.51 0.11
C LEU A 66 10.70 7.80 1.07
N ALA A 67 11.40 6.76 0.60
CA ALA A 67 12.43 6.08 1.38
C ALA A 67 13.62 6.99 1.70
N ALA A 68 14.04 7.84 0.75
CA ALA A 68 15.07 8.83 0.97
C ALA A 68 14.64 9.89 2.00
N TRP A 69 13.42 10.44 1.88
CA TRP A 69 12.86 11.36 2.88
C TRP A 69 12.80 10.74 4.27
N GLN A 70 12.30 9.50 4.38
CA GLN A 70 12.21 8.83 5.69
C GLN A 70 13.58 8.67 6.35
N ARG A 71 14.65 8.48 5.57
CA ARG A 71 16.02 8.37 6.08
C ARG A 71 16.63 9.72 6.45
N LEU A 72 16.31 10.77 5.69
CA LEU A 72 16.93 12.10 5.79
C LEU A 72 16.21 13.05 6.75
N LEU A 73 14.94 12.79 7.06
CA LEU A 73 14.18 13.62 7.99
C LEU A 73 14.86 13.63 9.37
N PRO A 74 15.02 14.82 9.99
CA PRO A 74 15.53 14.90 11.35
C PRO A 74 14.54 14.30 12.34
N GLN A 75 15.02 14.01 13.55
CA GLN A 75 14.14 13.61 14.64
C GLN A 75 13.11 14.72 14.91
N PRO A 76 11.80 14.42 14.88
CA PRO A 76 10.77 15.43 15.04
C PRO A 76 10.77 15.98 16.48
N THR A 77 10.67 17.31 16.60
CA THR A 77 10.72 18.03 17.89
C THR A 77 9.46 18.86 18.16
N ASP A 78 8.58 18.98 17.16
CA ASP A 78 7.36 19.76 17.22
C ASP A 78 6.22 19.07 16.44
N ARG A 79 5.02 19.63 16.53
CA ARG A 79 3.85 19.06 15.86
C ARG A 79 4.02 18.96 14.34
N PRO A 80 4.44 20.01 13.59
CA PRO A 80 4.60 19.92 12.14
C PRO A 80 5.63 18.86 11.71
N SER A 81 6.75 18.72 12.41
CA SER A 81 7.75 17.70 12.10
C SER A 81 7.24 16.28 12.38
N CYS A 82 6.47 16.07 13.47
CA CYS A 82 5.77 14.81 13.71
C CYS A 82 4.77 14.48 12.60
N GLU A 83 3.96 15.45 12.18
CA GLU A 83 2.98 15.29 11.10
C GLU A 83 3.68 14.92 9.78
N LEU A 84 4.76 15.62 9.41
CA LEU A 84 5.52 15.33 8.20
C LEU A 84 6.14 13.93 8.25
N SER A 85 6.73 13.54 9.38
CA SER A 85 7.32 12.21 9.56
C SER A 85 6.27 11.09 9.37
N ASN A 86 5.09 11.25 9.97
CA ASN A 86 3.97 10.32 9.82
C ASN A 86 3.44 10.28 8.38
N LEU A 87 3.34 11.42 7.70
CA LEU A 87 2.93 11.49 6.30
C LEU A 87 3.91 10.76 5.39
N VAL A 88 5.22 10.93 5.59
CA VAL A 88 6.24 10.22 4.81
C VAL A 88 6.17 8.71 5.05
N LEU A 89 6.04 8.26 6.29
CA LEU A 89 5.90 6.84 6.62
C LEU A 89 4.65 6.22 5.97
N THR A 90 3.49 6.82 6.20
CA THR A 90 2.21 6.31 5.67
C THR A 90 2.16 6.36 4.15
N GLY A 91 2.67 7.44 3.54
CA GLY A 91 2.81 7.54 2.09
C GLY A 91 3.71 6.46 1.50
N ARG A 92 4.83 6.15 2.18
CA ARG A 92 5.71 5.05 1.75
C ARG A 92 4.98 3.71 1.80
N LEU A 93 4.29 3.40 2.90
CA LEU A 93 3.53 2.16 3.03
C LEU A 93 2.47 2.01 1.93
N VAL A 94 1.71 3.07 1.65
CA VAL A 94 0.70 3.08 0.58
C VAL A 94 1.34 2.87 -0.79
N THR A 95 2.43 3.56 -1.07
CA THR A 95 3.10 3.50 -2.39
C THR A 95 3.76 2.13 -2.62
N GLU A 96 4.37 1.56 -1.58
CA GLU A 96 4.97 0.22 -1.62
C GLU A 96 3.90 -0.86 -1.84
N ALA A 97 2.77 -0.78 -1.13
CA ALA A 97 1.64 -1.68 -1.35
C ALA A 97 1.06 -1.55 -2.77
N ALA A 98 0.97 -0.33 -3.30
CA ALA A 98 0.53 -0.08 -4.67
C ALA A 98 1.53 -0.60 -5.72
N LEU A 99 2.83 -0.53 -5.43
CA LEU A 99 3.87 -1.07 -6.31
C LEU A 99 3.84 -2.60 -6.33
N LEU A 100 3.75 -3.21 -5.14
CA LEU A 100 3.65 -4.64 -4.93
C LEU A 100 2.44 -5.23 -5.69
N ARG A 101 1.28 -4.56 -5.61
CA ARG A 101 0.04 -5.04 -6.24
C ARG A 101 0.03 -4.87 -7.76
N GLU A 102 0.44 -5.93 -8.45
CA GLU A 102 0.43 -6.05 -9.92
C GLU A 102 -0.95 -6.53 -10.46
N GLU A 103 -2.00 -5.75 -10.20
CA GLU A 103 -3.33 -5.87 -10.82
C GLU A 103 -4.08 -4.53 -10.74
N SER A 104 -5.29 -4.49 -11.30
CA SER A 104 -6.25 -3.40 -11.07
C SER A 104 -7.53 -3.90 -10.41
N ARG A 105 -7.94 -3.27 -9.30
CA ARG A 105 -9.14 -3.62 -8.53
C ARG A 105 -9.65 -2.43 -7.72
N GLY A 106 -10.93 -2.11 -7.84
CA GLY A 106 -11.56 -1.00 -7.10
C GLY A 106 -10.87 0.33 -7.40
N ALA A 107 -10.44 1.06 -6.35
CA ALA A 107 -9.73 2.34 -6.46
C ALA A 107 -8.23 2.19 -6.78
N HIS A 108 -7.71 0.97 -6.97
CA HIS A 108 -6.34 0.72 -7.40
C HIS A 108 -6.32 0.38 -8.87
N PHE A 109 -5.87 1.32 -9.71
CA PHE A 109 -5.71 1.12 -11.15
C PHE A 109 -4.23 1.25 -11.57
N ARG A 110 -3.72 0.19 -12.19
CA ARG A 110 -2.37 0.06 -12.74
C ARG A 110 -2.48 -0.04 -14.26
N SER A 111 -1.99 0.95 -15.00
CA SER A 111 -2.06 0.94 -16.47
C SER A 111 -1.22 -0.18 -17.10
N ASP A 112 -0.19 -0.62 -16.40
CA ASP A 112 0.66 -1.77 -16.74
C ASP A 112 0.08 -3.12 -16.30
N PHE A 113 -0.97 -3.12 -15.45
CA PHE A 113 -1.72 -4.31 -15.04
C PHE A 113 -3.23 -4.00 -14.99
N PRO A 114 -3.89 -3.78 -16.14
CA PRO A 114 -5.26 -3.23 -16.19
C PRO A 114 -6.35 -4.23 -15.76
N GLN A 115 -6.03 -5.52 -15.66
CA GLN A 115 -6.97 -6.57 -15.28
C GLN A 115 -6.77 -6.98 -13.82
N ASN A 116 -7.81 -7.56 -13.24
CA ASN A 116 -7.72 -8.19 -11.93
C ASN A 116 -7.15 -9.62 -12.04
N SER A 117 -6.57 -10.15 -10.96
CA SER A 117 -6.01 -11.51 -10.89
C SER A 117 -6.40 -12.22 -9.59
N PRO A 118 -6.75 -13.52 -9.61
CA PRO A 118 -7.08 -14.29 -8.42
C PRO A 118 -6.00 -14.30 -7.34
N GLN A 119 -4.72 -14.23 -7.72
CA GLN A 119 -3.60 -14.24 -6.76
C GLN A 119 -3.61 -13.05 -5.79
N TRP A 120 -4.27 -11.95 -6.18
CA TRP A 120 -4.36 -10.72 -5.41
C TRP A 120 -5.67 -10.60 -4.61
N GLN A 121 -6.46 -11.66 -4.52
CA GLN A 121 -7.62 -11.74 -3.62
C GLN A 121 -7.18 -12.00 -2.17
N CYS A 122 -6.34 -11.08 -1.67
CA CYS A 122 -5.74 -11.11 -0.35
C CYS A 122 -5.55 -9.67 0.16
N HIS A 123 -5.27 -9.56 1.46
CA HIS A 123 -4.81 -8.32 2.08
C HIS A 123 -3.27 -8.23 1.99
N ILE A 124 -2.76 -7.03 1.75
CA ILE A 124 -1.34 -6.72 1.90
C ILE A 124 -1.14 -6.31 3.35
N VAL A 125 -0.29 -7.04 4.09
CA VAL A 125 -0.01 -6.84 5.52
C VAL A 125 1.48 -6.58 5.73
#